data_AF-A0A126RAA6-F1
#
_entry.id   AF-A0A126RAA6-F1
#
_cell.length_a   1.000
_cell.length_b   1.000
_cell.length_c   1.000
_cell.angle_alpha   90.00
_cell.angle_beta   90.00
_cell.angle_gamma   90.00
#
_symmetry.space_group_name_H-M   'P 1'
#
loop_
_entity.id
_entity.type
_entity.pdbx_description
1 polymer ?
#
loop_
_entity_poly.entity_id
_entity_poly.type
_entity_poly.pdbx_seq_one_letter_code
_entity_poly.pdbx_strand_id
1 'polypeptide(L)'
;MKDGGYRMKTGRHAFGAAFAMLIAALPAVSRALPPLPLRGLEPGEWELRARPEAGEKGDLRRICLADLRQFIQLRHARNSCKSLTVDEAAKRLIVSYDCAGAGGGRTDLRIETPRLVQIQSQGIADGAPFSFSLEGRRVGACR
;
A
#
# COMPACT_ATOMS: atom_id res chain seq x y z
N MET A 1 -53.24 -49.02 37.09
CA MET A 1 -52.18 -49.92 36.59
C MET A 1 -50.96 -49.09 36.26
N LYS A 2 -49.83 -49.45 36.87
CA LYS A 2 -48.43 -49.08 36.60
C LYS A 2 -48.04 -47.62 36.85
N ASP A 3 -47.34 -47.29 37.93
CA ASP A 3 -45.94 -47.55 38.31
C ASP A 3 -45.11 -46.29 38.05
N GLY A 4 -44.47 -45.75 39.09
CA GLY A 4 -43.60 -44.58 38.94
C GLY A 4 -42.97 -44.15 40.26
N GLY A 5 -42.09 -45.00 40.80
CA GLY A 5 -41.40 -44.76 42.07
C GLY A 5 -40.55 -43.49 42.09
N TYR A 6 -40.72 -42.67 43.12
CA TYR A 6 -39.82 -41.57 43.45
C TYR A 6 -38.60 -42.12 44.20
N ARG A 7 -37.42 -42.04 43.58
CA ARG A 7 -36.14 -42.32 44.24
C ARG A 7 -35.46 -41.00 44.55
N MET A 8 -35.53 -40.56 45.81
CA MET A 8 -34.64 -39.52 46.33
C MET A 8 -33.22 -40.08 46.51
N LYS A 9 -32.20 -39.35 46.04
CA LYS A 9 -30.90 -39.28 46.75
C LYS A 9 -30.26 -37.91 46.56
N THR A 10 -30.01 -37.29 47.70
CA THR A 10 -29.30 -36.05 48.00
C THR A 10 -27.86 -36.08 47.49
N GLY A 11 -27.36 -34.94 47.00
CA GLY A 11 -25.94 -34.71 46.74
C GLY A 11 -25.62 -33.22 46.65
N ARG A 12 -25.25 -32.61 47.79
CA ARG A 12 -24.66 -31.27 47.85
C ARG A 12 -23.22 -31.36 47.38
N HIS A 13 -22.87 -30.77 46.23
CA HIS A 13 -21.51 -30.32 45.95
C HIS A 13 -21.57 -28.97 45.25
N ALA A 14 -21.30 -27.92 46.04
CA ALA A 14 -20.85 -26.65 45.53
C ALA A 14 -19.45 -26.85 44.91
N PHE A 15 -19.21 -26.31 43.72
CA PHE A 15 -17.91 -25.75 43.32
C PHE A 15 -18.14 -24.92 42.05
N GLY A 16 -18.13 -23.60 42.21
CA GLY A 16 -18.10 -22.69 41.08
C GLY A 16 -16.75 -22.76 40.39
N ALA A 17 -16.76 -22.69 39.06
CA ALA A 17 -15.58 -22.40 38.26
C ALA A 17 -16.00 -21.40 37.18
N ALA A 18 -15.87 -20.11 37.49
CA ALA A 18 -15.92 -19.06 36.48
C ALA A 18 -14.64 -19.17 35.64
N PHE A 19 -14.76 -19.65 34.41
CA PHE A 19 -13.68 -19.59 33.43
C PHE A 19 -13.50 -18.12 32.99
N ALA A 20 -12.59 -17.41 33.66
CA ALA A 20 -12.13 -16.10 33.20
C ALA A 20 -11.27 -16.30 31.95
N MET A 21 -11.87 -16.07 30.77
CA MET A 21 -11.18 -16.12 29.49
C MET A 21 -10.33 -14.85 29.34
N LEU A 22 -9.05 -14.90 29.73
CA LEU A 22 -8.10 -13.81 29.46
C LEU A 22 -7.78 -13.80 27.95
N ILE A 23 -8.38 -12.85 27.22
CA ILE A 23 -7.97 -12.54 25.85
C ILE A 23 -6.71 -11.66 25.97
N ALA A 24 -5.54 -12.28 25.86
CA ALA A 24 -4.28 -11.53 25.76
C ALA A 24 -4.23 -10.82 24.40
N ALA A 25 -4.41 -9.50 24.39
CA ALA A 25 -4.20 -8.69 23.20
C ALA A 25 -2.69 -8.62 22.91
N LEU A 26 -2.22 -9.38 21.91
CA LEU A 26 -0.86 -9.24 21.41
C LEU A 26 -0.74 -7.89 20.65
N PRO A 27 0.32 -7.09 20.89
CA PRO A 27 0.54 -5.89 20.10
C PRO A 27 0.84 -6.29 18.66
N ALA A 28 0.03 -5.82 17.71
CA ALA A 28 0.32 -5.95 16.29
C ALA A 28 1.54 -5.08 15.96
N VAL A 29 2.70 -5.71 15.77
CA VAL A 29 3.90 -5.01 15.31
C VAL A 29 3.72 -4.71 13.81
N SER A 30 3.33 -3.48 13.49
CA SER A 30 3.30 -2.99 12.11
C SER A 30 4.75 -2.80 11.62
N ARG A 31 5.28 -3.78 10.88
CA ARG A 31 6.57 -3.60 10.17
C ARG A 31 6.33 -2.72 8.95
N ALA A 32 6.76 -1.47 9.00
CA ALA A 32 6.84 -0.63 7.81
C ALA A 32 7.84 -1.26 6.82
N LEU A 33 7.47 -1.33 5.54
CA LEU A 33 8.41 -1.77 4.50
C LEU A 33 9.59 -0.79 4.45
N PRO A 34 10.84 -1.28 4.32
CA PRO A 34 12.01 -0.41 4.20
C PRO A 34 11.90 0.43 2.92
N PRO A 35 12.45 1.65 2.88
CA PRO A 35 12.36 2.52 1.72
C PRO A 35 12.99 1.91 0.47
N LEU A 36 12.39 2.16 -0.69
CA LEU A 36 12.99 1.71 -1.95
C LEU A 36 14.13 2.68 -2.32
N PRO A 37 15.30 2.15 -2.71
CA PRO A 37 16.44 2.99 -3.08
C PRO A 37 16.09 3.86 -4.29
N LEU A 38 16.58 5.11 -4.29
CA LEU A 38 16.24 6.13 -5.30
C LEU A 38 16.80 5.86 -6.71
N ARG A 39 17.46 4.73 -6.98
CA ARG A 39 17.99 4.32 -8.30
C ARG A 39 18.69 5.44 -9.09
N GLY A 40 19.59 6.16 -8.42
CA GLY A 40 20.36 7.26 -9.04
C GLY A 40 19.58 8.56 -9.23
N LEU A 41 18.34 8.64 -8.72
CA LEU A 41 17.61 9.89 -8.59
C LEU A 41 18.10 10.66 -7.37
N GLU A 42 18.14 11.98 -7.51
CA GLU A 42 18.43 12.87 -6.39
C GLU A 42 17.19 13.04 -5.50
N PRO A 43 17.34 12.90 -4.16
CA PRO A 43 16.27 13.27 -3.24
C PRO A 43 15.98 14.77 -3.31
N GLY A 44 14.75 15.17 -3.01
CA GLY A 44 14.35 16.58 -2.97
C GLY A 44 12.92 16.84 -3.37
N GLU A 45 12.59 18.10 -3.60
CA GLU A 45 11.30 18.52 -4.14
C GLU A 45 11.27 18.26 -5.65
N TRP A 46 10.22 17.60 -6.11
CA TRP A 46 9.97 17.30 -7.51
C TRP A 46 8.62 17.85 -7.93
N GLU A 47 8.57 18.38 -9.14
CA GLU A 47 7.35 18.82 -9.80
C GLU A 47 6.97 17.82 -10.88
N LEU A 48 5.72 17.36 -10.85
CA LEU A 48 5.16 16.38 -11.78
C LEU A 48 4.15 17.07 -12.67
N ARG A 49 4.29 16.91 -13.98
CA ARG A 49 3.41 17.48 -15.01
C ARG A 49 2.85 16.38 -15.88
N ALA A 50 1.57 16.44 -16.21
CA ALA A 50 0.96 15.52 -17.15
C ALA A 50 1.53 15.69 -18.55
N ARG A 51 1.73 14.57 -19.25
CA ARG A 51 1.97 14.56 -20.67
C ARG A 51 0.63 14.40 -21.41
N PRO A 52 0.37 15.19 -22.46
CA PRO A 52 -0.93 15.27 -23.13
C PRO A 52 -1.40 13.96 -23.79
N GLU A 53 -0.52 12.97 -23.90
CA GLU A 53 -0.65 11.74 -24.69
C GLU A 53 -1.52 10.65 -24.03
N ALA A 54 -1.91 10.82 -22.76
CA ALA A 54 -2.55 9.76 -21.96
C ALA A 54 -3.95 10.12 -21.41
N GLY A 55 -4.66 11.09 -21.99
CA GLY A 55 -6.09 11.31 -21.77
C GLY A 55 -6.50 11.99 -20.46
N GLU A 56 -5.72 11.92 -19.38
CA GLU A 56 -6.00 12.65 -18.13
C GLU A 56 -5.27 14.01 -18.14
N LYS A 57 -6.01 15.12 -18.10
CA LYS A 57 -5.44 16.44 -17.77
C LYS A 57 -5.02 16.40 -16.30
N GLY A 58 -3.75 16.14 -16.04
CA GLY A 58 -3.20 16.16 -14.69
C GLY A 58 -2.66 17.52 -14.33
N ASP A 59 -3.09 18.03 -13.17
CA ASP A 59 -2.55 19.24 -12.56
C ASP A 59 -1.06 19.07 -12.22
N LEU A 60 -0.35 20.19 -12.25
CA LEU A 60 1.01 20.29 -11.75
C LEU A 60 1.00 20.00 -10.24
N ARG A 61 1.72 18.97 -9.82
CA ARG A 61 1.81 18.58 -8.40
C ARG A 61 3.25 18.52 -7.93
N ARG A 62 3.48 18.90 -6.67
CA ARG A 62 4.79 18.82 -6.03
C ARG A 62 4.84 17.69 -5.02
N ILE A 63 5.98 17.01 -4.97
CA ILE A 63 6.23 15.92 -4.04
C ILE A 63 7.67 16.00 -3.52
N CYS A 64 7.85 15.84 -2.21
CA CYS A 64 9.16 15.60 -1.63
C CYS A 64 9.52 14.13 -1.85
N LEU A 65 10.45 13.86 -2.77
CA LEU A 65 10.96 12.53 -3.04
C LEU A 65 12.05 12.16 -2.03
N ALA A 66 11.69 11.28 -1.11
CA ALA A 66 12.58 10.59 -0.19
C ALA A 66 12.64 9.07 -0.47
N ASP A 67 11.64 8.54 -1.17
CA ASP A 67 11.47 7.12 -1.45
C ASP A 67 10.92 6.90 -2.87
N LEU A 68 11.50 5.96 -3.61
CA LEU A 68 11.06 5.66 -4.97
C LEU A 68 9.58 5.20 -5.06
N ARG A 69 9.02 4.62 -3.99
CA ARG A 69 7.59 4.26 -3.93
C ARG A 69 6.68 5.44 -4.20
N GLN A 70 7.12 6.65 -3.85
CA GLN A 70 6.35 7.86 -4.07
C GLN A 70 6.12 8.14 -5.56
N PHE A 71 7.02 7.70 -6.45
CA PHE A 71 6.79 7.74 -7.90
C PHE A 71 6.06 6.50 -8.44
N ILE A 72 6.28 5.34 -7.83
CA ILE A 72 5.65 4.09 -8.27
C ILE A 72 4.14 4.08 -7.98
N GLN A 73 3.71 4.60 -6.83
CA GLN A 73 2.34 4.42 -6.30
C GLN A 73 1.55 5.74 -6.29
N LEU A 74 1.74 6.60 -7.29
CA LEU A 74 1.20 7.96 -7.28
C LEU A 74 -0.33 8.08 -7.17
N ARG A 75 -1.10 7.05 -7.55
CA ARG A 75 -2.57 7.00 -7.35
C ARG A 75 -2.99 6.35 -6.04
N HIS A 76 -2.07 5.64 -5.39
CA HIS A 76 -2.28 4.88 -4.16
C HIS A 76 -1.30 5.32 -3.06
N ALA A 77 -0.92 6.60 -3.05
CA ALA A 77 0.19 7.11 -2.25
C ALA A 77 -0.02 6.98 -0.72
N ARG A 78 -1.28 6.78 -0.28
CA ARG A 78 -1.65 6.61 1.14
C ARG A 78 -1.89 5.15 1.54
N ASN A 79 -1.75 4.21 0.60
CA ASN A 79 -2.09 2.81 0.80
C ASN A 79 -0.84 1.97 1.05
N SER A 80 -0.96 0.98 1.92
CA SER A 80 0.07 -0.06 2.09
C SER A 80 -0.08 -1.09 0.99
N CYS A 81 0.66 -0.92 -0.10
CA CYS A 81 0.59 -1.82 -1.26
C CYS A 81 1.74 -2.83 -1.26
N LYS A 82 1.45 -4.08 -1.62
CA LYS A 82 2.47 -5.07 -1.97
C LYS A 82 3.00 -4.75 -3.36
N SER A 83 4.31 -4.69 -3.53
CA SER A 83 4.93 -4.38 -4.82
C SER A 83 5.79 -5.54 -5.32
N LEU A 84 5.78 -5.73 -6.64
CA LEU A 84 6.63 -6.68 -7.36
C LEU A 84 7.35 -5.95 -8.49
N THR A 85 8.69 -5.97 -8.46
CA THR A 85 9.51 -5.53 -9.59
C THR A 85 9.35 -6.53 -10.72
N VAL A 86 8.83 -6.05 -11.86
CA VAL A 86 8.61 -6.89 -13.05
C VAL A 86 9.79 -6.82 -14.01
N ASP A 87 10.41 -5.65 -14.14
CA ASP A 87 11.59 -5.44 -14.97
C ASP A 87 12.47 -4.35 -14.36
N GLU A 88 13.79 -4.50 -14.53
CA GLU A 88 14.79 -3.64 -13.94
C GLU A 88 16.00 -3.50 -14.86
N ALA A 89 16.32 -2.26 -15.22
CA ALA A 89 17.53 -1.89 -15.95
C ALA A 89 18.15 -0.63 -15.34
N ALA A 90 19.34 -0.24 -15.79
CA ALA A 90 20.09 0.89 -15.23
C ALA A 90 19.31 2.22 -15.20
N LYS A 91 18.40 2.45 -16.16
CA LYS A 91 17.59 3.66 -16.29
C LYS A 91 16.08 3.38 -16.41
N ARG A 92 15.64 2.16 -16.09
CA ARG A 92 14.23 1.78 -16.21
C ARG A 92 13.83 0.87 -15.06
N LEU A 93 12.65 1.09 -14.52
CA LEU A 93 12.06 0.24 -13.50
C LEU A 93 10.58 0.05 -13.82
N ILE A 94 10.14 -1.19 -13.87
CA ILE A 94 8.72 -1.51 -14.01
C ILE A 94 8.26 -2.27 -12.77
N VAL A 95 7.25 -1.73 -12.08
CA VAL A 95 6.71 -2.29 -10.85
C VAL A 95 5.21 -2.48 -10.99
N SER A 96 4.73 -3.68 -10.69
CA SER A 96 3.32 -3.92 -10.42
C SER A 96 3.07 -3.85 -8.91
N TYR A 97 1.93 -3.34 -8.50
CA TYR A 97 1.57 -3.24 -7.09
C TYR A 97 0.08 -3.53 -6.87
N ASP A 98 -0.20 -4.14 -5.72
CA ASP A 98 -1.54 -4.51 -5.27
C ASP A 98 -1.80 -3.85 -3.91
N CYS A 99 -2.90 -3.11 -3.82
CA CYS A 99 -3.33 -2.37 -2.64
C CYS A 99 -4.61 -2.99 -2.05
N ALA A 100 -4.82 -4.29 -2.27
CA ALA A 100 -6.02 -5.01 -1.87
C ALA A 100 -7.31 -4.33 -2.36
N GLY A 101 -8.29 -4.12 -1.46
CA GLY A 101 -9.59 -3.54 -1.81
C GLY A 101 -9.55 -2.14 -2.41
N ALA A 102 -8.43 -1.40 -2.28
CA ALA A 102 -8.26 -0.10 -2.92
C ALA A 102 -7.94 -0.19 -4.42
N GLY A 103 -7.57 -1.38 -4.91
CA GLY A 103 -7.14 -1.62 -6.28
C GLY A 103 -5.64 -1.87 -6.39
N GLY A 104 -5.05 -1.43 -7.49
CA GLY A 104 -3.65 -1.69 -7.81
C GLY A 104 -3.26 -1.13 -9.17
N GLY A 105 -2.01 -1.33 -9.56
CA GLY A 105 -1.54 -0.83 -10.84
C GLY A 105 -0.16 -1.33 -11.23
N ARG A 106 0.26 -0.89 -12.43
CA ARG A 106 1.60 -1.08 -12.96
C ARG A 106 2.17 0.28 -13.31
N THR A 107 3.39 0.54 -12.87
CA THR A 107 4.12 1.77 -13.16
C THR A 107 5.41 1.44 -13.90
N ASP A 108 5.60 2.06 -15.06
CA ASP A 108 6.86 2.13 -15.79
C ASP A 108 7.52 3.47 -15.48
N LEU A 109 8.73 3.42 -14.95
CA LEU A 109 9.52 4.57 -14.58
C LEU A 109 10.82 4.55 -15.38
N ARG A 110 11.01 5.59 -16.21
CA ARG A 110 12.23 5.80 -16.98
C ARG A 110 13.00 6.98 -16.42
N ILE A 111 14.28 6.76 -16.14
CA ILE A 111 15.19 7.76 -15.58
C ILE A 111 15.98 8.36 -16.74
N GLU A 112 15.67 9.61 -17.09
CA GLU A 112 16.40 10.32 -18.14
C GLU A 112 17.73 10.86 -17.58
N THR A 113 17.65 11.48 -16.40
CA THR A 113 18.78 12.00 -15.62
C THR A 113 18.50 11.85 -14.12
N PRO A 114 19.47 12.09 -13.21
CA PRO A 114 19.20 12.13 -11.76
C PRO A 114 18.10 13.12 -11.33
N ARG A 115 17.71 14.07 -12.20
CA ARG A 115 16.73 15.14 -11.93
C ARG A 115 15.53 15.16 -12.88
N LEU A 116 15.41 14.16 -13.77
CA LEU A 116 14.34 14.07 -14.77
C LEU A 116 13.89 12.62 -14.95
N VAL A 117 12.59 12.38 -14.79
CA VAL A 117 11.96 11.06 -14.94
C VAL A 117 10.73 11.14 -15.83
N GLN A 118 10.45 10.06 -16.54
CA GLN A 118 9.16 9.80 -17.19
C GLN A 118 8.46 8.68 -16.44
N ILE A 119 7.19 8.89 -16.15
CA ILE A 119 6.35 7.95 -15.40
C ILE A 119 5.13 7.64 -16.24
N GLN A 120 4.84 6.36 -16.45
CA GLN A 120 3.55 5.90 -16.96
C GLN A 120 2.94 4.96 -15.94
N SER A 121 1.66 5.12 -15.63
CA SER A 121 0.98 4.23 -14.69
C SER A 121 -0.45 3.99 -15.13
N GLN A 122 -0.90 2.76 -14.92
CA GLN A 122 -2.26 2.33 -15.23
C GLN A 122 -2.72 1.27 -14.22
N GLY A 123 -4.02 1.15 -14.05
CA GLY A 123 -4.58 0.18 -13.11
C GLY A 123 -6.03 0.48 -12.74
N ILE A 124 -6.41 0.03 -11.54
CA ILE A 124 -7.73 0.27 -10.94
C ILE A 124 -7.51 1.03 -9.63
N ALA A 125 -8.29 2.08 -9.40
CA ALA A 125 -8.36 2.80 -8.14
C ALA A 125 -9.84 3.05 -7.82
N ASP A 126 -10.27 2.76 -6.59
CA ASP A 126 -11.65 2.98 -6.14
C ASP A 126 -12.72 2.37 -7.07
N GLY A 127 -12.41 1.19 -7.64
CA GLY A 127 -13.30 0.47 -8.56
C GLY A 127 -13.34 0.98 -10.00
N ALA A 128 -12.59 2.04 -10.34
CA ALA A 128 -12.54 2.61 -11.68
C ALA A 128 -11.14 2.47 -12.31
N PRO A 129 -11.05 2.29 -13.64
CA PRO A 129 -9.77 2.27 -14.32
C PRO A 129 -9.12 3.66 -14.34
N PHE A 130 -7.80 3.69 -14.27
CA PHE A 130 -6.99 4.88 -14.51
C PHE A 130 -5.83 4.55 -15.46
N SER A 131 -5.37 5.59 -16.16
CA SER A 131 -4.14 5.57 -16.92
C SER A 131 -3.63 7.01 -17.05
N PHE A 132 -2.34 7.22 -16.79
CA PHE A 132 -1.73 8.53 -16.94
C PHE A 132 -0.25 8.44 -17.32
N SER A 133 0.25 9.57 -17.82
CA SER A 133 1.66 9.78 -18.15
C SER A 133 2.13 11.11 -17.57
N LEU A 134 3.26 11.10 -16.86
CA LEU A 134 3.85 12.29 -16.25
C LEU A 134 5.33 12.42 -16.57
N GLU A 135 5.77 13.66 -16.65
CA GLU A 135 7.17 14.04 -16.52
C GLU A 135 7.42 14.57 -15.10
N GLY A 136 8.46 14.09 -14.44
CA GLY A 136 8.92 14.59 -13.15
C GLY A 136 10.24 15.33 -13.27
N ARG A 137 10.32 16.54 -12.69
CA ARG A 137 11.56 17.34 -12.63
C ARG A 137 11.87 17.74 -11.20
N ARG A 138 13.13 17.54 -10.77
CA ARG A 138 13.59 18.03 -9.47
C ARG A 138 13.68 19.55 -9.50
N VAL A 139 13.09 20.20 -8.50
CA VAL A 139 13.05 21.67 -8.37
C VAL A 139 13.84 22.21 -7.17
N GLY A 140 14.28 21.34 -6.25
CA GLY A 140 15.10 21.79 -5.12
C GLY A 140 15.21 20.76 -4.00
N ALA A 141 15.67 21.22 -2.83
CA ALA A 141 15.49 20.47 -1.59
C ALA A 141 14.01 20.45 -1.20
N CYS A 142 13.60 19.47 -0.41
CA CYS A 142 12.27 19.48 0.19
C CYS A 142 12.10 20.71 1.10
N ARG A 143 10.87 21.25 1.15
CA ARG A 143 10.48 22.34 2.03
C ARG A 143 9.62 21.83 3.18
#